data_AF-A0A418VFV8-F1
#
_entry.id   AF-A0A418VFV8-F1
#
_cell.length_a   1.000
_cell.length_b   1.000
_cell.length_c   1.000
_cell.angle_alpha   90.00
_cell.angle_beta   90.00
_cell.angle_gamma   90.00
#
_symmetry.space_group_name_H-M   'P 1'
#
loop_
_entity.id
_entity.type
_entity.pdbx_description
1 polymer ?
#
loop_
_entity_poly.entity_id
_entity_poly.type
_entity_poly.pdbx_seq_one_letter_code
_entity_poly.pdbx_strand_id
1 'polypeptide(L)'
;MPKRKSTEAPDNVTTAENRGQMLRHLISRTGKNLTVFQQEAQLPRSTLNALLDGTNDVIKAEKRTAQAIQLALGMYDDDVIEALGLPPEVQRNWYTARPAPFGHGDYVLDEHRHLIRLDRPLMGDVVLPAETLVTIDTTTRDYGIQLVKLVSGEFFAMKSGPAASAAGRVIGRLLSADFGAVLPVDVPLQEHAQN
;
A
#
# COMPACT_ATOMS: atom_id res chain seq x y z
N MET A 1 23.08 -13.16 -5.35
CA MET A 1 22.70 -11.76 -5.65
C MET A 1 23.68 -10.85 -4.93
N PRO A 2 24.30 -9.85 -5.60
CA PRO A 2 25.19 -8.92 -4.93
C PRO A 2 24.43 -8.12 -3.87
N LYS A 3 24.96 -8.06 -2.64
CA LYS A 3 24.45 -7.17 -1.58
C LYS A 3 24.55 -5.73 -2.10
N ARG A 4 23.41 -5.09 -2.38
CA ARG A 4 23.39 -3.66 -2.72
C ARG A 4 23.99 -2.91 -1.52
N LYS A 5 24.99 -2.06 -1.76
CA LYS A 5 25.47 -1.11 -0.74
C LYS A 5 24.27 -0.26 -0.32
N SER A 6 23.90 -0.34 0.94
CA SER A 6 22.95 0.58 1.54
C SER A 6 23.55 1.98 1.41
N THR A 7 22.82 2.92 0.83
CA THR A 7 23.17 4.34 0.91
C THR A 7 23.08 4.76 2.37
N GLU A 8 24.11 5.40 2.91
CA GLU A 8 24.10 5.90 4.29
C GLU A 8 23.12 7.08 4.41
N ALA A 9 22.46 7.19 5.56
CA ALA A 9 21.64 8.36 5.87
C ALA A 9 22.55 9.55 6.18
N PRO A 10 22.25 10.77 5.70
CA PRO A 10 23.04 11.95 6.06
C PRO A 10 22.85 12.32 7.54
N ASP A 11 23.91 12.81 8.19
CA ASP A 11 23.91 13.20 9.61
C ASP A 11 23.00 14.40 9.92
N ASN A 12 22.68 15.22 8.92
CA ASN A 12 21.82 16.39 9.06
C ASN A 12 20.98 16.63 7.80
N VAL A 13 19.69 16.91 7.95
CA VAL A 13 18.71 17.06 6.86
C VAL A 13 18.17 18.49 6.79
N THR A 14 19.04 19.44 6.45
CA THR A 14 18.72 20.89 6.41
C THR A 14 18.82 21.50 5.02
N THR A 15 19.66 20.95 4.13
CA THR A 15 19.83 21.41 2.76
C THR A 15 19.04 20.57 1.76
N ALA A 16 18.84 21.10 0.56
CA ALA A 16 18.17 20.39 -0.53
C ALA A 16 18.93 19.11 -0.92
N GLU A 17 20.27 19.18 -0.97
CA GLU A 17 21.13 18.03 -1.26
C GLU A 17 21.00 16.95 -0.19
N ASN A 18 21.01 17.33 1.09
CA ASN A 18 20.89 16.36 2.18
C ASN A 18 19.49 15.73 2.23
N ARG A 19 18.43 16.49 1.92
CA ARG A 19 17.08 15.91 1.74
C ARG A 19 17.01 14.96 0.57
N GLY A 20 17.67 15.27 -0.55
CA GLY A 20 17.79 14.37 -1.69
C GLY A 20 18.53 13.07 -1.35
N GLN A 21 19.63 13.16 -0.60
CA GLN A 21 20.36 12.01 -0.08
C GLN A 21 19.53 11.19 0.91
N MET A 22 18.81 11.85 1.82
CA MET A 22 17.90 11.17 2.74
C MET A 22 16.77 10.46 1.98
N LEU A 23 16.15 11.10 0.98
CA LEU A 23 15.14 10.46 0.14
C LEU A 23 15.72 9.23 -0.58
N ARG A 24 16.95 9.32 -1.10
CA ARG A 24 17.67 8.18 -1.70
C ARG A 24 17.87 7.04 -0.69
N HIS A 25 18.24 7.38 0.54
CA HIS A 25 18.35 6.42 1.64
C HIS A 25 17.02 5.73 1.93
N LEU A 26 15.93 6.49 2.07
CA LEU A 26 14.59 5.95 2.28
C LEU A 26 14.16 5.02 1.15
N ILE A 27 14.36 5.41 -0.12
CA ILE A 27 14.08 4.55 -1.28
C ILE A 27 14.88 3.25 -1.19
N SER A 28 16.16 3.31 -0.83
CA SER A 28 17.00 2.11 -0.71
C SER A 28 16.48 1.12 0.34
N ARG A 29 15.90 1.62 1.44
CA ARG A 29 15.33 0.80 2.52
C ARG A 29 14.09 0.03 2.08
N THR A 30 13.38 0.48 1.06
CA THR A 30 12.25 -0.26 0.47
C THR A 30 12.69 -1.54 -0.27
N GLY A 31 14.00 -1.73 -0.53
CA GLY A 31 14.53 -2.82 -1.35
C GLY A 31 14.32 -2.64 -2.85
N LYS A 32 13.54 -1.62 -3.26
CA LYS A 32 13.26 -1.31 -4.67
C LYS A 32 14.49 -0.67 -5.32
N ASN A 33 14.69 -0.93 -6.62
CA ASN A 33 15.63 -0.12 -7.39
C ASN A 33 14.95 1.19 -7.81
N LEU A 34 15.75 2.17 -8.23
CA LEU A 34 15.23 3.49 -8.57
C LEU A 34 14.22 3.47 -9.72
N THR A 35 14.38 2.57 -10.70
CA THR A 35 13.44 2.42 -11.82
C THR A 35 12.07 1.92 -11.35
N VAL A 36 12.03 0.90 -10.49
CA VAL A 36 10.78 0.36 -9.93
C VAL A 36 10.10 1.42 -9.07
N PHE A 37 10.87 2.09 -8.20
CA PHE A 37 10.35 3.18 -7.39
C PHE A 37 9.76 4.30 -8.25
N GLN A 38 10.45 4.71 -9.31
CA GLN A 38 9.98 5.73 -10.25
C GLN A 38 8.66 5.34 -10.92
N GLN A 39 8.51 4.07 -11.32
CA GLN A 39 7.28 3.56 -11.92
C GLN A 39 6.12 3.56 -10.92
N GLU A 40 6.35 3.12 -9.69
CA GLU A 40 5.33 3.12 -8.63
C GLU A 40 4.90 4.54 -8.23
N ALA A 41 5.87 5.45 -8.10
CA ALA A 41 5.61 6.86 -7.84
C ALA A 41 4.97 7.59 -9.04
N GLN A 42 4.95 6.98 -10.23
CA GLN A 42 4.45 7.57 -11.48
C GLN A 42 5.05 8.96 -11.77
N LEU A 43 6.31 9.17 -11.40
CA LEU A 43 7.01 10.44 -11.59
C LEU A 43 7.88 10.41 -12.85
N PRO A 44 8.00 11.54 -13.58
CA PRO A 44 9.04 11.66 -14.60
C PRO A 44 10.42 11.44 -13.98
N ARG A 45 11.29 10.72 -14.69
CA ARG A 45 12.65 10.43 -14.21
C ARG A 45 13.47 11.69 -13.93
N SER A 46 13.28 12.74 -14.74
CA SER A 46 13.92 14.05 -14.53
C SER A 46 13.51 14.68 -13.21
N THR A 47 12.21 14.66 -12.87
CA THR A 47 11.68 15.17 -11.61
C THR A 47 12.27 14.40 -10.42
N LEU A 48 12.25 13.06 -10.46
CA LEU A 48 12.79 12.25 -9.38
C LEU A 48 14.29 12.49 -9.19
N ASN A 49 15.08 12.51 -10.28
CA ASN A 49 16.50 12.79 -10.20
C ASN A 49 16.78 14.20 -9.64
N ALA A 50 16.00 15.21 -10.06
CA ALA A 50 16.17 16.56 -9.56
C ALA A 50 15.98 16.66 -8.04
N LEU A 51 15.00 15.92 -7.50
CA LEU A 51 14.77 15.80 -6.06
C LEU A 51 15.90 15.04 -5.35
N LEU A 52 16.36 13.92 -5.93
CA LEU A 52 17.41 13.08 -5.32
C LEU A 52 18.79 13.73 -5.30
N ASP A 53 19.08 14.58 -6.27
CA ASP A 53 20.35 15.28 -6.38
C ASP A 53 20.29 16.69 -5.74
N GLY A 54 19.12 17.09 -5.20
CA GLY A 54 18.92 18.38 -4.51
C GLY A 54 18.80 19.60 -5.42
N THR A 55 18.84 19.44 -6.74
CA THR A 55 18.65 20.55 -7.69
C THR A 55 17.23 21.11 -7.64
N ASN A 56 16.26 20.28 -7.26
CA ASN A 56 14.97 20.72 -6.76
C ASN A 56 14.81 20.24 -5.31
N ASP A 57 14.47 21.15 -4.40
CA ASP A 57 14.32 20.80 -2.99
C ASP A 57 13.02 20.01 -2.78
N VAL A 58 13.12 18.94 -2.01
CA VAL A 58 12.00 18.09 -1.57
C VAL A 58 10.93 18.89 -0.83
N ILE A 59 11.31 19.94 -0.10
CA ILE A 59 10.37 20.87 0.55
C ILE A 59 9.46 21.57 -0.47
N LYS A 60 9.97 21.84 -1.67
CA LYS A 60 9.26 22.55 -2.75
C LYS A 60 8.44 21.62 -3.62
N ALA A 61 8.40 20.32 -3.32
CA ALA A 61 7.59 19.37 -4.06
C ALA A 61 6.10 19.76 -3.98
N GLU A 62 5.44 19.83 -5.14
CA GLU A 62 3.99 19.98 -5.21
C GLU A 62 3.30 18.83 -4.49
N LYS A 63 2.11 19.08 -3.92
CA LYS A 63 1.32 18.09 -3.16
C LYS A 63 1.19 16.75 -3.89
N ARG A 64 0.89 16.76 -5.19
CA ARG A 64 0.78 15.54 -5.99
C ARG A 64 2.09 14.73 -6.01
N THR A 65 3.22 15.41 -6.17
CA THR A 65 4.56 14.78 -6.21
C THR A 65 4.96 14.25 -4.84
N ALA A 66 4.78 15.05 -3.78
CA ALA A 66 5.05 14.66 -2.41
C ALA A 66 4.25 13.40 -2.01
N GLN A 67 2.93 13.41 -2.22
CA GLN A 67 2.07 12.26 -1.94
C GLN A 67 2.45 11.03 -2.76
N ALA A 68 2.80 11.19 -4.04
CA ALA A 68 3.22 10.07 -4.88
C ALA A 68 4.52 9.41 -4.39
N ILE A 69 5.49 10.21 -3.96
CA ILE A 69 6.73 9.72 -3.32
C ILE A 69 6.39 8.97 -2.04
N GLN A 70 5.54 9.55 -1.20
CA GLN A 70 5.17 9.00 0.10
C GLN A 70 4.44 7.64 -0.01
N LEU A 71 3.51 7.55 -0.97
CA LEU A 71 2.82 6.29 -1.28
C LEU A 71 3.81 5.22 -1.78
N ALA A 72 4.76 5.59 -2.65
CA ALA A 72 5.76 4.65 -3.17
C ALA A 72 6.77 4.19 -2.09
N LEU A 73 7.06 5.06 -1.11
CA LEU A 73 7.89 4.69 0.05
C LEU A 73 7.18 3.68 0.96
N GLY A 74 5.84 3.74 1.06
CA GLY A 74 5.05 2.83 1.88
C GLY A 74 5.31 3.00 3.39
N MET A 75 5.80 4.17 3.80
CA MET A 75 6.11 4.53 5.18
C MET A 75 4.97 5.33 5.83
N TYR A 76 5.01 5.50 7.15
CA TYR A 76 4.12 6.40 7.88
C TYR A 76 4.36 7.86 7.48
N ASP A 77 3.30 8.68 7.47
CA ASP A 77 3.42 10.07 7.06
C ASP A 77 4.40 10.85 7.95
N ASP A 78 4.28 10.66 9.27
CA ASP A 78 5.11 11.34 10.26
C ASP A 78 6.58 10.92 10.14
N ASP A 79 6.86 9.63 9.94
CA ASP A 79 8.23 9.13 9.74
C ASP A 79 8.91 9.77 8.52
N VAL A 80 8.16 9.96 7.43
CA VAL A 80 8.70 10.58 6.21
C VAL A 80 8.94 12.07 6.44
N ILE A 81 8.00 12.75 7.09
CA ILE A 81 8.11 14.17 7.45
C ILE A 81 9.31 14.43 8.36
N GLU A 82 9.47 13.61 9.40
CA GLU A 82 10.58 13.67 10.35
C GLU A 82 11.90 13.37 9.64
N ALA A 83 11.99 12.26 8.90
CA ALA A 83 13.21 11.87 8.22
C ALA A 83 13.69 12.94 7.21
N LEU A 84 12.77 13.55 6.46
CA LEU A 84 13.08 14.60 5.49
C LEU A 84 13.24 15.99 6.13
N GLY A 85 13.05 16.13 7.44
CA GLY A 85 13.18 17.38 8.18
C GLY A 85 12.23 18.47 7.67
N LEU A 86 10.99 18.11 7.30
CA LEU A 86 10.06 19.02 6.64
C LEU A 86 9.47 20.02 7.64
N PRO A 87 9.56 21.34 7.37
CA PRO A 87 9.04 22.32 8.30
C PRO A 87 7.50 22.39 8.26
N PRO A 88 6.83 22.83 9.34
CA PRO A 88 5.37 22.75 9.48
C PRO A 88 4.58 23.35 8.31
N GLU A 89 5.08 24.42 7.70
CA GLU A 89 4.44 25.12 6.59
C GLU A 89 4.23 24.25 5.33
N VAL A 90 5.00 23.18 5.14
CA VAL A 90 4.88 22.29 3.97
C VAL A 90 4.36 20.89 4.27
N GLN A 91 4.24 20.49 5.54
CA GLN A 91 3.83 19.14 5.93
C GLN A 91 2.47 18.73 5.34
N ARG A 92 1.54 19.67 5.19
CA ARG A 92 0.22 19.44 4.56
C ARG A 92 0.30 18.90 3.12
N ASN A 93 1.40 19.14 2.41
CA ASN A 93 1.61 18.61 1.06
C ASN A 93 2.01 17.14 1.09
N TRP A 94 2.57 16.68 2.20
CA TRP A 94 3.08 15.34 2.42
C TRP A 94 2.04 14.43 3.07
N TYR A 95 1.09 14.98 3.83
CA TYR A 95 -0.03 14.18 4.34
C TYR A 95 -0.80 13.47 3.23
N THR A 96 -0.86 12.15 3.33
CA THR A 96 -1.58 11.28 2.41
C THR A 96 -2.99 11.04 2.92
N ALA A 97 -3.91 10.74 2.00
CA ALA A 97 -5.26 10.31 2.36
C ALA A 97 -5.32 8.83 2.83
N ARG A 98 -4.16 8.23 3.17
CA ARG A 98 -4.15 6.87 3.73
C ARG A 98 -4.73 6.91 5.14
N PRO A 99 -5.48 5.87 5.53
CA PRO A 99 -6.00 5.78 6.88
C PRO A 99 -4.87 5.73 7.91
N ALA A 100 -5.14 6.18 9.12
CA ALA A 100 -4.25 5.98 10.26
C ALA A 100 -3.94 4.47 10.45
N PRO A 101 -2.72 4.08 10.87
CA PRO A 101 -1.60 4.97 11.22
C PRO A 101 -0.78 5.45 10.01
N PHE A 102 -1.01 4.88 8.81
CA PHE A 102 -0.17 5.12 7.62
C PHE A 102 -0.24 6.53 7.06
N GLY A 103 -1.33 7.25 7.31
CA GLY A 103 -1.42 8.65 6.98
C GLY A 103 -2.50 9.36 7.76
N HIS A 104 -2.94 10.48 7.19
CA HIS A 104 -3.87 11.42 7.83
C HIS A 104 -5.23 11.46 7.13
N GLY A 105 -5.52 10.49 6.27
CA GLY A 105 -6.85 10.29 5.74
C GLY A 105 -7.77 9.73 6.81
N ASP A 106 -9.07 10.03 6.68
CA ASP A 106 -10.09 9.34 7.44
C ASP A 106 -9.99 7.83 7.20
N TYR A 107 -10.33 7.02 8.20
CA TYR A 107 -10.42 5.57 8.03
C TYR A 107 -11.61 5.25 7.13
N VAL A 108 -11.38 5.30 5.82
CA VAL A 108 -12.36 4.92 4.82
C VAL A 108 -11.93 3.54 4.31
N LEU A 109 -12.73 2.53 4.61
CA LEU A 109 -12.78 1.36 3.73
C LEU A 109 -13.19 1.90 2.37
N ASP A 110 -12.18 2.09 1.50
CA ASP A 110 -12.34 2.46 0.10
C ASP A 110 -13.51 1.65 -0.49
N GLU A 111 -14.34 2.24 -1.36
CA GLU A 111 -15.59 1.61 -1.86
C GLU A 111 -15.37 0.23 -2.50
N HIS A 112 -14.11 -0.03 -2.87
CA HIS A 112 -13.63 -1.22 -3.53
C HIS A 112 -12.99 -2.24 -2.59
N ARG A 113 -12.79 -1.88 -1.31
CA ARG A 113 -12.22 -2.74 -0.29
C ARG A 113 -13.31 -3.23 0.64
N HIS A 114 -13.55 -4.54 0.62
CA HIS A 114 -14.61 -5.15 1.41
C HIS A 114 -13.99 -6.06 2.46
N LEU A 115 -14.52 -5.96 3.68
CA LEU A 115 -14.24 -6.90 4.74
C LEU A 115 -15.28 -8.02 4.67
N ILE A 116 -14.81 -9.25 4.55
CA ILE A 116 -15.64 -10.45 4.55
C ILE A 116 -15.24 -11.27 5.77
N ARG A 117 -16.20 -11.59 6.62
CA ARG A 117 -16.01 -12.63 7.64
C ARG A 117 -16.29 -13.98 7.00
N LEU A 118 -15.36 -14.91 7.17
CA LEU A 118 -15.48 -16.25 6.60
C LEU A 118 -16.35 -17.14 7.48
N ASP A 119 -17.56 -17.47 7.06
CA ASP A 119 -18.44 -18.39 7.82
C ASP A 119 -17.96 -19.86 7.78
N ARG A 120 -17.06 -20.18 6.84
CA ARG A 120 -16.43 -21.49 6.65
C ARG A 120 -14.95 -21.30 6.33
N PRO A 121 -14.10 -22.33 6.54
CA PRO A 121 -12.69 -22.23 6.20
C PRO A 121 -12.48 -21.87 4.72
N LEU A 122 -11.54 -20.97 4.46
CA LEU A 122 -11.03 -20.71 3.13
C LEU A 122 -10.08 -21.83 2.73
N MET A 123 -10.25 -22.39 1.54
CA MET A 123 -9.42 -23.49 1.04
C MET A 123 -8.69 -23.09 -0.26
N GLY A 124 -7.65 -23.83 -0.63
CA GLY A 124 -6.93 -23.66 -1.90
C GLY A 124 -5.45 -23.33 -1.71
N ASP A 125 -4.94 -22.37 -2.48
CA ASP A 125 -3.55 -21.90 -2.37
C ASP A 125 -3.26 -21.23 -1.02
N VAL A 126 -4.31 -20.73 -0.36
CA VAL A 126 -4.29 -20.20 1.01
C VAL A 126 -5.39 -20.89 1.80
N VAL A 127 -5.06 -21.36 3.00
CA VAL A 127 -6.01 -22.00 3.90
C VAL A 127 -6.18 -21.13 5.15
N LEU A 128 -7.41 -20.69 5.43
CA LEU A 128 -7.75 -19.90 6.63
C LEU A 128 -8.91 -20.56 7.38
N PRO A 129 -8.94 -20.52 8.72
CA PRO A 129 -10.07 -21.02 9.49
C PRO A 129 -11.31 -20.15 9.27
N ALA A 130 -12.47 -20.69 9.62
CA ALA A 130 -13.70 -19.90 9.76
C ALA A 130 -13.52 -18.78 10.80
N GLU A 131 -14.43 -17.80 10.79
CA GLU A 131 -14.42 -16.57 11.57
C GLU A 131 -13.25 -15.61 11.27
N THR A 132 -12.33 -15.98 10.37
CA THR A 132 -11.26 -15.08 9.92
C THR A 132 -11.87 -13.92 9.15
N LEU A 133 -11.42 -12.71 9.47
CA LEU A 133 -11.79 -11.52 8.73
C LEU A 133 -10.80 -11.33 7.59
N VAL A 134 -11.29 -11.29 6.36
CA VAL A 134 -10.46 -11.07 5.18
C VAL A 134 -10.79 -9.75 4.53
N THR A 135 -9.76 -9.01 4.14
CA THR A 135 -9.92 -7.81 3.31
C THR A 135 -9.69 -8.19 1.86
N ILE A 136 -10.63 -7.84 0.99
CA ILE A 136 -10.51 -8.03 -0.45
C ILE A 136 -10.56 -6.71 -1.20
N ASP A 137 -9.93 -6.68 -2.37
CA ASP A 137 -10.02 -5.62 -3.37
C ASP A 137 -10.89 -6.11 -4.54
N THR A 138 -12.02 -5.46 -4.80
CA THR A 138 -12.96 -5.86 -5.86
C THR A 138 -12.61 -5.28 -7.23
N THR A 139 -11.73 -4.29 -7.30
CA THR A 139 -11.31 -3.63 -8.56
C THR A 139 -10.21 -4.39 -9.28
N THR A 140 -9.22 -4.88 -8.53
CA THR A 140 -8.08 -5.55 -9.14
C THR A 140 -8.24 -7.07 -9.05
N ARG A 141 -8.63 -7.69 -10.18
CA ARG A 141 -8.83 -9.15 -10.25
C ARG A 141 -7.71 -9.85 -11.00
N ASP A 142 -6.87 -9.14 -11.73
CA ASP A 142 -6.06 -9.78 -12.77
C ASP A 142 -4.74 -10.39 -12.26
N TYR A 143 -4.42 -10.19 -10.98
CA TYR A 143 -3.17 -10.65 -10.38
C TYR A 143 -3.33 -11.02 -8.89
N GLY A 144 -2.39 -11.80 -8.36
CA GLY A 144 -2.33 -12.16 -6.92
C GLY A 144 -3.22 -13.35 -6.55
N ILE A 145 -3.59 -13.47 -5.27
CA ILE A 145 -4.52 -14.49 -4.79
C ILE A 145 -5.94 -13.95 -4.93
N GLN A 146 -6.74 -14.57 -5.79
CA GLN A 146 -8.15 -14.28 -5.93
C GLN A 146 -8.96 -15.08 -4.91
N LEU A 147 -9.95 -14.42 -4.33
CA LEU A 147 -11.01 -15.05 -3.57
C LEU A 147 -12.16 -15.37 -4.53
N VAL A 148 -12.47 -16.65 -4.68
CA VAL A 148 -13.51 -17.20 -5.55
C VAL A 148 -14.61 -17.78 -4.68
N LYS A 149 -15.87 -17.43 -4.95
CA LYS A 149 -17.03 -18.10 -4.36
C LYS A 149 -17.47 -19.22 -5.30
N LEU A 150 -17.39 -20.45 -4.82
CA LEU A 150 -17.84 -21.64 -5.53
C LEU A 150 -19.36 -21.68 -5.60
N VAL A 151 -19.91 -22.50 -6.50
CA VAL A 151 -21.36 -22.74 -6.59
C VAL A 151 -21.96 -23.36 -5.31
N SER A 152 -21.13 -24.05 -4.52
CA SER A 152 -21.51 -24.56 -3.19
C SER A 152 -21.69 -23.45 -2.14
N GLY A 153 -21.32 -22.21 -2.48
CA GLY A 153 -21.31 -21.06 -1.57
C GLY A 153 -20.00 -20.89 -0.79
N GLU A 154 -19.09 -21.86 -0.87
CA GLU A 154 -17.80 -21.83 -0.18
C GLU A 154 -16.80 -20.90 -0.84
N PHE A 155 -15.88 -20.35 -0.04
CA PHE A 155 -14.80 -19.52 -0.54
C PHE A 155 -13.56 -20.37 -0.81
N PHE A 156 -12.92 -20.09 -1.93
CA PHE A 156 -11.68 -20.71 -2.38
C PHE A 156 -10.67 -19.63 -2.75
N ALA A 157 -9.43 -19.77 -2.31
CA ALA A 157 -8.34 -18.87 -2.64
C ALA A 157 -7.42 -19.52 -3.66
N MET A 158 -7.13 -18.81 -4.74
CA MET A 158 -6.23 -19.33 -5.77
C MET A 158 -5.50 -18.20 -6.50
N LYS A 159 -4.33 -18.50 -7.06
CA LYS A 159 -3.61 -17.56 -7.91
C LYS A 159 -4.44 -17.17 -9.13
N SER A 160 -4.41 -15.88 -9.45
CA SER A 160 -5.02 -15.29 -10.63
C SER A 160 -4.63 -16.04 -11.90
N GLY A 161 -5.61 -16.37 -12.72
CA GLY A 161 -5.40 -17.02 -14.01
C GLY A 161 -6.70 -17.60 -14.58
N PRO A 162 -6.65 -18.21 -15.77
CA PRO A 162 -7.85 -18.73 -16.45
C PRO A 162 -8.62 -19.76 -15.60
N ALA A 163 -7.89 -20.54 -14.78
CA ALA A 163 -8.48 -21.55 -13.91
C ALA A 163 -9.37 -20.94 -12.80
N ALA A 164 -9.10 -19.69 -12.38
CA ALA A 164 -9.81 -19.09 -11.27
C ALA A 164 -11.25 -18.71 -11.62
N SER A 165 -11.47 -18.15 -12.81
CA SER A 165 -12.81 -17.86 -13.33
C SER A 165 -13.60 -19.14 -13.68
N ALA A 166 -12.91 -20.26 -13.92
CA ALA A 166 -13.55 -21.54 -14.19
C ALA A 166 -14.04 -22.26 -12.92
N ALA A 167 -13.44 -21.97 -11.76
CA ALA A 167 -13.79 -22.58 -10.48
C ALA A 167 -15.06 -21.96 -9.85
N GLY A 168 -15.37 -20.70 -10.16
CA GLY A 168 -16.55 -20.01 -9.60
C GLY A 168 -16.53 -18.51 -9.86
N ARG A 169 -17.30 -17.76 -9.06
CA ARG A 169 -17.37 -16.30 -9.16
C ARG A 169 -16.20 -15.67 -8.41
N VAL A 170 -15.30 -15.00 -9.13
CA VAL A 170 -14.25 -14.17 -8.52
C VAL A 170 -14.90 -12.99 -7.78
N ILE A 171 -14.68 -12.93 -6.47
CA ILE A 171 -15.21 -11.87 -5.60
C ILE A 171 -14.25 -10.69 -5.59
N GLY A 172 -12.96 -10.96 -5.45
CA GLY A 172 -11.91 -9.95 -5.46
C GLY A 172 -10.55 -10.56 -5.20
N ARG A 173 -9.53 -9.73 -5.07
CA ARG A 173 -8.19 -10.12 -4.68
C ARG A 173 -8.04 -10.06 -3.17
N LEU A 174 -7.55 -11.13 -2.56
CA LEU A 174 -7.25 -11.20 -1.14
C LEU A 174 -6.07 -10.28 -0.82
N LEU A 175 -6.27 -9.31 0.09
CA LEU A 175 -5.25 -8.36 0.54
C LEU A 175 -4.66 -8.73 1.90
N SER A 176 -5.53 -9.06 2.86
CA SER A 176 -5.13 -9.43 4.22
C SER A 176 -6.09 -10.45 4.83
N ALA A 177 -5.63 -11.13 5.88
CA ALA A 177 -6.41 -12.00 6.73
C ALA A 177 -6.03 -11.73 8.18
N ASP A 178 -7.01 -11.35 8.99
CA ASP A 178 -6.81 -10.96 10.38
C ASP A 178 -7.44 -11.99 11.32
N PHE A 179 -6.58 -12.59 12.16
CA PHE A 179 -6.97 -13.61 13.12
C PHE A 179 -7.40 -12.95 14.44
N GLY A 180 -8.68 -13.07 14.80
CA GLY A 180 -9.19 -12.57 16.09
C GLY A 180 -9.44 -11.05 16.14
N ALA A 181 -9.57 -10.38 14.98
CA ALA A 181 -9.93 -8.97 14.94
C ALA A 181 -11.38 -8.76 15.44
N VAL A 182 -11.52 -8.00 16.52
CA VAL A 182 -12.79 -7.40 16.91
C VAL A 182 -13.09 -6.30 15.88
N LEU A 183 -14.20 -6.43 15.15
CA LEU A 183 -14.63 -5.40 14.21
C LEU A 183 -14.76 -4.06 14.95
N PRO A 184 -14.25 -2.95 14.39
CA PRO A 184 -14.62 -1.63 14.88
C PRO A 184 -16.15 -1.51 14.84
N VAL A 185 -16.74 -0.97 15.91
CA VAL A 185 -18.20 -0.93 16.14
C VAL A 185 -18.97 -0.23 15.00
N ASP A 186 -18.28 0.55 14.18
CA ASP A 186 -18.86 1.39 13.13
C ASP A 186 -18.62 0.87 11.69
N VAL A 187 -18.08 -0.35 11.50
CA VAL A 187 -17.94 -0.93 10.16
C VAL A 187 -19.17 -1.78 9.83
N PRO A 188 -20.03 -1.37 8.88
CA PRO A 188 -21.13 -2.22 8.45
C PRO A 188 -20.54 -3.47 7.79
N LEU A 189 -20.77 -4.64 8.42
CA LEU A 189 -20.58 -5.91 7.76
C LEU A 189 -21.54 -5.98 6.59
N GLN A 190 -21.01 -6.14 5.37
CA GLN A 190 -21.86 -6.51 4.25
C GLN A 190 -22.22 -8.00 4.39
N GLU A 191 -23.39 -8.26 4.96
CA GLU A 191 -24.04 -9.55 4.81
C GLU A 191 -24.36 -9.74 3.33
N HIS A 192 -23.63 -10.61 2.65
CA HIS A 192 -24.03 -11.01 1.30
C HIS A 192 -25.31 -11.84 1.41
N ALA A 193 -26.44 -11.16 1.19
CA ALA A 193 -27.74 -11.79 1.01
C ALA A 193 -27.63 -12.94 0.01
N GLN A 194 -28.11 -14.11 0.44
CA GLN A 194 -28.20 -15.32 -0.37
C GLN A 194 -29.16 -15.05 -1.53
N ASN A 195 -28.64 -15.05 -2.77
CA ASN A 195 -29.42 -15.22 -3.99
C ASN A 195 -28.68 -16.21 -4.89
#